data_AF-A0A645F1T4-F1
#
_entry.id   AF-A0A645F1T4-F1
#
_cell.length_a   1.000
_cell.length_b   1.000
_cell.length_c   1.000
_cell.angle_alpha   90.00
_cell.angle_beta   90.00
_cell.angle_gamma   90.00
#
_symmetry.space_group_name_H-M   'P 1'
#
loop_
_entity.id
_entity.type
_entity.pdbx_description
1 polymer ?
#
loop_
_entity_poly.entity_id
_entity_poly.type
_entity_poly.pdbx_seq_one_letter_code
_entity_poly.pdbx_strand_id
1 'polypeptide(L)'
;MDAVRKTRITLRIVSMVLLTILLAVVPPFLTKAPIMNTFYYEDEAQGYAEQYTETLRWSHTGGIAAVFALNLVFFFLNEKKGDSGQVLRRRNRLQWWLNLLVILLALGAMIGLRIGIDPESWIELYLSIAALDVAIMLLPYYLFVLLAFYFWYFCMNAAPATNCALRDPLARKIDNGIKRAAQTR
;
A
#
# COMPACT_ATOMS: atom_id res chain seq x y z
N MET A 1 -3.10 -8.46 -32.62
CA MET A 1 -2.20 -8.27 -31.44
C MET A 1 -2.73 -7.26 -30.41
N ASP A 2 -3.41 -6.19 -30.82
CA ASP A 2 -3.86 -5.14 -29.88
C ASP A 2 -4.91 -5.58 -28.86
N ALA A 3 -5.86 -6.47 -29.23
CA ALA A 3 -6.88 -6.94 -28.29
C ALA A 3 -6.27 -7.68 -27.08
N VAL A 4 -5.32 -8.58 -27.32
CA VAL A 4 -4.62 -9.35 -26.28
C VAL A 4 -3.82 -8.43 -25.35
N ARG A 5 -3.14 -7.44 -25.93
CA ARG A 5 -2.40 -6.42 -25.16
C ARG A 5 -3.36 -5.63 -24.26
N LYS A 6 -4.49 -5.15 -24.80
CA LYS A 6 -5.53 -4.43 -24.05
C LYS A 6 -6.10 -5.26 -22.91
N THR A 7 -6.39 -6.54 -23.13
CA THR A 7 -6.86 -7.45 -22.07
C THR A 7 -5.85 -7.59 -20.94
N ARG A 8 -4.56 -7.78 -21.27
CA ARG A 8 -3.48 -7.90 -20.27
C ARG A 8 -3.29 -6.62 -19.47
N ILE A 9 -3.33 -5.46 -20.12
CA ILE A 9 -3.27 -4.14 -19.46
C ILE A 9 -4.46 -3.99 -18.50
N THR A 10 -5.67 -4.27 -18.98
CA THR A 10 -6.90 -4.17 -18.18
C THR A 10 -6.83 -5.05 -16.95
N LEU A 11 -6.42 -6.31 -17.11
CA LEU A 11 -6.30 -7.25 -15.99
C LEU A 11 -5.33 -6.71 -14.92
N ARG A 12 -4.18 -6.20 -15.31
CA ARG A 12 -3.15 -5.67 -14.39
C ARG A 12 -3.65 -4.44 -13.63
N ILE A 13 -4.26 -3.49 -14.35
CA ILE A 13 -4.83 -2.28 -13.73
C ILE A 13 -5.96 -2.66 -12.77
N VAL A 14 -6.89 -3.53 -13.18
CA VAL A 14 -8.00 -3.97 -12.33
C VAL A 14 -7.47 -4.67 -11.07
N SER A 15 -6.48 -5.56 -11.18
CA SER A 15 -5.88 -6.20 -10.01
C SER A 15 -5.19 -5.20 -9.09
N MET A 16 -4.48 -4.20 -9.64
CA MET A 16 -3.89 -3.13 -8.83
C MET A 16 -4.96 -2.34 -8.09
N VAL A 17 -6.06 -1.96 -8.75
CA VAL A 17 -7.17 -1.21 -8.15
C VAL A 17 -7.84 -2.02 -7.04
N LEU A 18 -8.21 -3.27 -7.31
CA LEU A 18 -8.86 -4.14 -6.32
C LEU A 18 -7.98 -4.34 -5.09
N LEU A 19 -6.68 -4.57 -5.29
CA LEU A 19 -5.74 -4.72 -4.19
C LEU A 19 -5.53 -3.41 -3.42
N THR A 20 -5.50 -2.27 -4.11
CA THR A 20 -5.43 -0.93 -3.48
C THR A 20 -6.63 -0.71 -2.56
N ILE A 21 -7.84 -0.99 -3.03
CA ILE A 21 -9.08 -0.85 -2.24
C ILE A 21 -9.02 -1.77 -1.01
N LEU A 22 -8.65 -3.04 -1.21
CA LEU A 22 -8.54 -4.01 -0.11
C LEU A 22 -7.58 -3.53 0.99
N LEU A 23 -6.39 -3.09 0.57
CA LEU A 23 -5.33 -2.66 1.49
C LEU A 23 -5.59 -1.30 2.12
N ALA A 24 -6.33 -0.41 1.45
CA ALA A 24 -6.69 0.88 2.01
C ALA A 24 -7.81 0.80 3.07
N VAL A 25 -8.67 -0.22 2.97
CA VAL A 25 -9.92 -0.31 3.73
C VAL A 25 -9.84 -1.31 4.89
N VAL A 26 -9.38 -2.53 4.65
CA VAL A 26 -9.41 -3.62 5.66
C VAL A 26 -8.56 -3.31 6.90
N PRO A 27 -7.31 -2.84 6.79
CA PRO A 27 -6.45 -2.68 7.97
C PRO A 27 -6.95 -1.65 8.99
N PRO A 28 -7.44 -0.46 8.58
CA PRO A 28 -8.06 0.47 9.52
C PRO A 28 -9.24 -0.10 10.30
N PHE A 29 -10.04 -0.99 9.71
CA PHE A 29 -11.12 -1.68 10.43
C PHE A 29 -10.59 -2.67 11.48
N LEU A 30 -9.50 -3.38 11.18
CA LEU A 30 -8.90 -4.35 12.10
C LEU A 30 -8.22 -3.69 13.30
N THR A 31 -7.70 -2.47 13.12
CA THR A 31 -6.99 -1.75 14.20
C THR A 31 -7.90 -0.93 15.10
N LYS A 32 -9.13 -0.60 14.66
CA LYS A 32 -10.04 0.26 15.43
C LYS A 32 -10.39 -0.35 16.79
N ALA A 33 -10.91 -1.59 16.80
CA ALA A 33 -11.37 -2.21 18.05
C ALA A 33 -10.24 -2.44 19.08
N PRO A 34 -9.04 -2.96 18.70
CA PRO A 34 -7.93 -3.07 19.63
C PRO A 34 -7.52 -1.74 20.25
N ILE A 35 -7.47 -0.66 19.46
CA ILE A 35 -7.11 0.67 19.97
C ILE A 35 -8.19 1.18 20.92
N MET A 36 -9.47 1.13 20.53
CA MET A 36 -10.56 1.62 21.39
C MET A 36 -10.60 0.90 22.75
N ASN A 37 -10.28 -0.39 22.81
CA ASN A 37 -10.22 -1.13 24.07
C ASN A 37 -9.09 -0.67 25.01
N THR A 38 -8.01 -0.10 24.47
CA THR A 38 -6.92 0.46 25.29
C THR A 38 -7.34 1.77 25.99
N PHE A 39 -8.33 2.50 25.45
CA PHE A 39 -8.81 3.80 25.98
C PHE A 39 -10.18 3.70 26.69
N TYR A 40 -10.54 2.51 27.18
CA TYR A 40 -11.92 2.20 27.59
C TYR A 40 -12.43 2.94 28.84
N TYR A 41 -11.54 3.46 29.70
CA TYR A 41 -11.89 3.83 31.08
C TYR A 41 -12.35 5.28 31.30
N GLU A 42 -12.15 6.21 30.34
CA GLU A 42 -12.53 7.62 30.49
C GLU A 42 -13.16 8.17 29.19
N ASP A 43 -14.27 8.92 29.30
CA ASP A 43 -15.02 9.45 28.13
C ASP A 43 -14.14 10.37 27.27
N GLU A 44 -13.23 11.14 27.88
CA GLU A 44 -12.27 11.97 27.15
C GLU A 44 -11.24 11.12 26.40
N ALA A 45 -10.74 10.05 27.01
CA ALA A 45 -9.81 9.11 26.39
C ALA A 45 -10.41 8.41 25.16
N GLN A 46 -11.71 8.10 25.19
CA GLN A 46 -12.43 7.56 24.03
C GLN A 46 -12.50 8.58 22.89
N GLY A 47 -12.77 9.85 23.18
CA GLY A 47 -12.76 10.92 22.16
C GLY A 47 -11.40 11.06 21.45
N TYR A 48 -10.31 10.98 22.20
CA TYR A 48 -8.95 10.96 21.62
C TYR A 48 -8.68 9.71 20.79
N ALA A 49 -9.12 8.54 21.25
CA ALA A 49 -8.97 7.29 20.50
C ALA A 49 -9.73 7.31 19.16
N GLU A 50 -10.91 7.93 19.11
CA GLU A 50 -11.67 8.11 17.87
C GLU A 50 -10.95 9.04 16.89
N GLN A 51 -10.48 10.20 17.35
CA GLN A 51 -9.73 11.14 16.51
C GLN A 51 -8.41 10.52 16.01
N TYR A 52 -7.71 9.78 16.87
CA TYR A 52 -6.49 9.05 16.52
C TYR A 52 -6.75 7.99 15.45
N THR A 53 -7.75 7.13 15.66
CA THR A 53 -8.09 6.06 14.70
C THR A 53 -8.60 6.61 13.37
N GLU A 54 -9.38 7.69 13.38
CA GLU A 54 -9.84 8.33 12.16
C GLU A 54 -8.69 8.97 11.37
N THR A 55 -7.80 9.71 12.05
CA THR A 55 -6.64 10.34 11.41
C THR A 55 -5.71 9.31 10.79
N LEU A 56 -5.46 8.21 11.52
CA LEU A 56 -4.65 7.10 11.02
C LEU A 56 -5.31 6.38 9.84
N ARG A 57 -6.64 6.20 9.86
CA ARG A 57 -7.37 5.62 8.72
C ARG A 57 -7.12 6.42 7.45
N TRP A 58 -7.37 7.73 7.49
CA TRP A 58 -7.20 8.59 6.32
C TRP A 58 -5.74 8.65 5.85
N SER A 59 -4.81 8.70 6.79
CA SER A 59 -3.37 8.70 6.48
C SER A 59 -2.91 7.39 5.85
N HIS A 60 -3.38 6.24 6.36
CA HIS A 60 -3.13 4.93 5.78
C HIS A 60 -3.67 4.84 4.35
N THR A 61 -4.95 5.19 4.18
CA THR A 61 -5.60 5.19 2.85
C THR A 61 -4.85 6.10 1.87
N GLY A 62 -4.47 7.31 2.30
CA GLY A 62 -3.68 8.24 1.50
C GLY A 62 -2.30 7.68 1.13
N GLY A 63 -1.62 7.03 2.06
CA GLY A 63 -0.33 6.38 1.81
C GLY A 63 -0.43 5.24 0.78
N ILE A 64 -1.41 4.36 0.91
CA ILE A 64 -1.65 3.27 -0.06
C ILE A 64 -2.02 3.84 -1.43
N ALA A 65 -2.86 4.87 -1.48
CA ALA A 65 -3.23 5.56 -2.72
C ALA A 65 -2.02 6.23 -3.39
N ALA A 66 -1.09 6.80 -2.63
CA ALA A 66 0.14 7.39 -3.15
C ALA A 66 1.06 6.32 -3.77
N VAL A 67 1.22 5.17 -3.11
CA VAL A 67 1.97 4.03 -3.65
C VAL A 67 1.31 3.52 -4.94
N PHE A 68 -0.02 3.44 -4.98
CA PHE A 68 -0.78 3.10 -6.18
C PHE A 68 -0.54 4.07 -7.33
N ALA A 69 -0.70 5.37 -7.08
CA ALA A 69 -0.52 6.41 -8.09
C ALA A 69 0.89 6.35 -8.69
N LEU A 70 1.92 6.20 -7.86
CA LEU A 70 3.30 6.05 -8.31
C LEU A 70 3.47 4.82 -9.22
N ASN A 71 2.99 3.64 -8.78
CA ASN A 71 3.11 2.42 -9.57
C ASN A 71 2.31 2.50 -10.88
N LEU A 72 1.15 3.15 -10.88
CA LEU A 72 0.33 3.38 -12.06
C LEU A 72 1.03 4.31 -13.07
N VAL A 73 1.68 5.38 -12.61
CA VAL A 73 2.48 6.26 -13.47
C VAL A 73 3.61 5.47 -14.14
N PHE A 74 4.36 4.67 -13.39
CA PHE A 74 5.42 3.83 -13.98
C PHE A 74 4.87 2.76 -14.91
N PHE A 75 3.71 2.18 -14.60
CA PHE A 75 3.02 1.24 -15.48
C PHE A 75 2.73 1.90 -16.84
N PHE A 76 2.08 3.07 -16.86
CA PHE A 76 1.78 3.78 -18.11
C PHE A 76 3.04 4.24 -18.87
N LEU A 77 4.06 4.74 -18.16
CA LEU A 77 5.33 5.13 -18.78
C LEU A 77 6.01 3.94 -19.45
N ASN A 78 5.99 2.77 -18.81
CA ASN A 78 6.56 1.55 -19.37
C ASN A 78 5.77 1.01 -20.56
N GLU A 79 4.45 1.03 -20.48
CA GLU A 79 3.58 0.67 -21.60
C GLU A 79 3.77 1.58 -22.82
N LYS A 80 3.88 2.89 -22.59
CA LYS A 80 4.00 3.88 -23.66
C LYS A 80 5.36 3.81 -24.35
N LYS A 81 6.45 3.70 -23.57
CA LYS A 81 7.81 3.73 -24.14
C LYS A 81 8.23 2.40 -24.75
N GLY A 82 7.73 1.27 -24.25
CA GLY A 82 8.07 -0.05 -24.79
C GLY A 82 9.55 -0.44 -24.65
N ASP A 83 10.32 0.28 -23.84
CA ASP A 83 11.76 0.04 -23.65
C ASP A 83 12.04 -1.36 -23.08
N SER A 84 13.23 -1.88 -23.35
CA SER A 84 13.72 -3.16 -22.84
C SER A 84 15.17 -3.05 -22.34
N GLY A 85 15.74 -4.16 -21.84
CA GLY A 85 17.14 -4.24 -21.45
C GLY A 85 17.55 -3.28 -20.31
N GLN A 86 18.66 -2.57 -20.49
CA GLN A 86 19.24 -1.72 -19.45
C GLN A 86 18.38 -0.49 -19.13
N VAL A 87 17.68 0.09 -20.12
CA VAL A 87 16.82 1.26 -19.93
C VAL A 87 15.65 0.93 -19.02
N LEU A 88 14.99 -0.19 -19.26
CA LEU A 88 13.90 -0.70 -18.41
C LEU A 88 14.41 -1.02 -17.00
N ARG A 89 15.59 -1.64 -16.87
CA ARG A 89 16.21 -1.90 -15.55
C ARG A 89 16.47 -0.63 -14.76
N ARG A 90 16.99 0.43 -15.39
CA ARG A 90 17.23 1.73 -14.73
C ARG A 90 15.92 2.35 -14.23
N ARG A 91 14.86 2.30 -15.03
CA ARG A 91 13.55 2.83 -14.64
C ARG A 91 12.89 2.01 -13.53
N ASN A 92 12.98 0.69 -13.59
CA ASN A 92 12.49 -0.17 -12.51
C ASN A 92 13.26 0.08 -11.20
N ARG A 93 14.56 0.37 -11.27
CA ARG A 93 15.36 0.78 -10.09
C ARG A 93 14.91 2.15 -9.55
N LEU A 94 14.60 3.11 -10.43
CA LEU A 94 14.04 4.39 -10.01
C LEU A 94 12.66 4.22 -9.35
N GLN A 95 11.77 3.44 -9.96
CA GLN A 95 10.48 3.08 -9.37
C GLN A 95 10.65 2.45 -7.99
N TRP A 96 11.67 1.61 -7.83
CA TRP A 96 11.99 0.98 -6.55
C TRP A 96 12.31 2.02 -5.47
N TRP A 97 13.24 2.94 -5.75
CA TRP A 97 13.61 4.01 -4.81
C TRP A 97 12.47 4.97 -4.51
N LEU A 98 11.67 5.34 -5.51
CA LEU A 98 10.54 6.24 -5.31
C LEU A 98 9.42 5.58 -4.49
N ASN A 99 9.17 4.26 -4.65
CA ASN A 99 8.23 3.55 -3.80
C ASN A 99 8.70 3.54 -2.35
N LEU A 100 9.97 3.23 -2.11
CA LEU A 100 10.54 3.28 -0.77
C LEU A 100 10.40 4.68 -0.15
N LEU A 101 10.72 5.73 -0.91
CA LEU A 101 10.58 7.12 -0.47
C LEU A 101 9.12 7.46 -0.12
N VAL A 102 8.16 7.09 -0.96
CA VAL A 102 6.73 7.33 -0.70
C VAL A 102 6.27 6.62 0.57
N ILE A 103 6.69 5.37 0.79
CA ILE A 103 6.35 4.62 2.01
C ILE A 103 6.92 5.31 3.25
N LEU A 104 8.18 5.75 3.20
CA LEU A 104 8.82 6.46 4.31
C LEU A 104 8.16 7.81 4.60
N LEU A 105 7.80 8.57 3.56
CA LEU A 105 7.09 9.84 3.71
C LEU A 105 5.68 9.65 4.27
N ALA A 106 4.95 8.64 3.82
CA ALA A 106 3.62 8.32 4.36
C ALA A 106 3.70 7.85 5.82
N LEU A 107 4.70 7.03 6.17
CA LEU A 107 4.96 6.64 7.55
C LEU A 107 5.31 7.86 8.41
N GLY A 108 6.19 8.74 7.91
CA GLY A 108 6.55 9.99 8.59
C GLY A 108 5.34 10.91 8.79
N ALA A 109 4.46 11.01 7.79
CA ALA A 109 3.22 11.76 7.89
C ALA A 109 2.27 11.17 8.94
N MET A 110 2.12 9.84 8.99
CA MET A 110 1.33 9.17 10.03
C MET A 110 1.89 9.46 11.44
N ILE A 111 3.21 9.40 11.61
CA ILE A 111 3.87 9.70 12.90
C ILE A 111 3.71 11.20 13.25
N GLY A 112 3.90 12.09 12.29
CA GLY A 112 3.77 13.53 12.50
C GLY A 112 2.35 13.95 12.87
N LEU A 113 1.34 13.39 12.19
CA LEU A 113 -0.07 13.64 12.51
C LEU A 113 -0.45 13.13 13.91
N ARG A 114 0.15 12.03 14.38
CA ARG A 114 0.00 11.60 15.77
C ARG A 114 0.49 12.64 16.77
N ILE A 115 1.65 13.26 16.53
CA ILE A 115 2.23 14.26 17.45
C ILE A 115 1.41 15.56 17.45
N GLY A 116 0.75 15.88 16.34
CA GLY A 116 -0.04 17.11 16.19
C GLY A 116 -1.43 17.09 16.83
N ILE A 117 -1.97 15.93 17.24
CA ILE A 117 -3.32 15.82 17.83
C ILE A 117 -3.31 16.25 19.30
N ASP A 118 -2.34 15.81 20.10
CA ASP A 118 -2.06 16.34 21.44
C ASP A 118 -0.72 15.76 21.96
N PRO A 119 0.33 16.56 22.17
CA PRO A 119 1.60 16.04 22.66
C PRO A 119 1.63 15.80 24.18
N GLU A 120 0.78 16.46 24.98
CA GLU A 120 0.89 16.44 26.45
C GLU A 120 0.16 15.24 27.08
N SER A 121 -1.08 14.96 26.64
CA SER A 121 -1.88 13.84 27.15
C SER A 121 -1.29 12.44 26.81
N TRP A 122 -0.44 12.37 25.80
CA TRP A 122 0.17 11.09 25.38
C TRP A 122 1.48 10.77 26.10
N ILE A 123 2.25 11.78 26.53
CA ILE A 123 3.49 11.56 27.28
C ILE A 123 3.17 10.90 28.63
N GLU A 124 2.08 11.31 29.28
CA GLU A 124 1.61 10.70 30.53
C GLU A 124 1.10 9.27 30.31
N LEU A 125 0.34 9.03 29.23
CA LEU A 125 -0.08 7.68 28.85
C LEU A 125 1.13 6.76 28.62
N TYR A 126 2.10 7.13 27.78
CA TYR A 126 3.22 6.24 27.45
C TYR A 126 4.13 5.88 28.63
N LEU A 127 4.14 6.70 29.69
CA LEU A 127 4.93 6.46 30.91
C LEU A 127 4.26 5.45 31.87
N SER A 128 2.94 5.23 31.78
CA SER A 128 2.19 4.40 32.73
C SER A 128 1.67 3.07 32.18
N ILE A 129 1.86 2.76 30.90
CA ILE A 129 1.20 1.62 30.25
C ILE A 129 2.14 0.42 29.99
N ALA A 130 1.59 -0.79 30.07
CA ALA A 130 2.25 -2.04 29.72
C ALA A 130 2.74 -2.06 28.26
N ALA A 131 3.86 -2.78 28.01
CA ALA A 131 4.47 -2.91 26.69
C ALA A 131 3.51 -3.43 25.59
N LEU A 132 2.45 -4.16 25.96
CA LEU A 132 1.42 -4.65 25.05
C LEU A 132 0.62 -3.51 24.41
N ASP A 133 0.23 -2.52 25.19
CA ASP A 133 -0.59 -1.41 24.70
C ASP A 133 0.23 -0.46 23.82
N VAL A 134 1.52 -0.28 24.15
CA VAL A 134 2.48 0.40 23.27
C VAL A 134 2.53 -0.29 21.91
N ALA A 135 2.59 -1.62 21.88
CA ALA A 135 2.58 -2.38 20.64
C ALA A 135 1.24 -2.25 19.88
N ILE A 136 0.09 -2.25 20.57
CA ILE A 136 -1.23 -2.05 19.98
C ILE A 136 -1.35 -0.66 19.36
N MET A 137 -0.88 0.39 20.04
CA MET A 137 -0.88 1.75 19.49
C MET A 137 0.00 1.89 18.24
N LEU A 138 1.09 1.13 18.16
CA LEU A 138 2.01 1.13 17.00
C LEU A 138 1.58 0.18 15.86
N LEU A 139 0.61 -0.70 16.10
CA LEU A 139 0.11 -1.67 15.13
C LEU A 139 -0.29 -1.05 13.77
N PRO A 140 -0.97 0.11 13.70
CA PRO A 140 -1.35 0.72 12.42
C PRO A 140 -0.15 1.08 11.53
N TYR A 141 0.96 1.49 12.11
CA TYR A 141 2.18 1.87 11.38
C TYR A 141 2.86 0.63 10.81
N TYR A 142 2.98 -0.44 11.62
CA TYR A 142 3.54 -1.71 11.15
C TYR A 142 2.70 -2.32 10.03
N LEU A 143 1.38 -2.32 10.20
CA LEU A 143 0.46 -2.79 9.16
C LEU A 143 0.59 -1.96 7.89
N PHE A 144 0.61 -0.62 7.99
CA PHE A 144 0.79 0.23 6.82
C PHE A 144 2.07 -0.13 6.04
N VAL A 145 3.22 -0.21 6.72
CA VAL A 145 4.51 -0.51 6.07
C VAL A 145 4.48 -1.87 5.40
N LEU A 146 4.02 -2.91 6.11
CA LEU A 146 3.96 -4.27 5.57
C LEU A 146 3.06 -4.36 4.33
N LEU A 147 1.90 -3.72 4.38
CA LEU A 147 0.92 -3.77 3.29
C LEU A 147 1.33 -2.91 2.09
N ALA A 148 1.90 -1.73 2.33
CA ALA A 148 2.44 -0.89 1.27
C ALA A 148 3.62 -1.59 0.57
N PHE A 149 4.49 -2.26 1.34
CA PHE A 149 5.59 -3.04 0.79
C PHE A 149 5.09 -4.26 -0.01
N TYR A 150 4.10 -4.99 0.51
CA TYR A 150 3.44 -6.07 -0.21
C TYR A 150 2.81 -5.58 -1.51
N PHE A 151 2.12 -4.45 -1.49
CA PHE A 151 1.47 -3.87 -2.66
C PHE A 151 2.46 -3.43 -3.73
N TRP A 152 3.54 -2.77 -3.31
CA TRP A 152 4.65 -2.44 -4.18
C TRP A 152 5.28 -3.70 -4.81
N TYR A 153 5.53 -4.73 -4.01
CA TYR A 153 6.03 -6.02 -4.50
C TYR A 153 5.08 -6.64 -5.53
N PHE A 154 3.77 -6.62 -5.27
CA PHE A 154 2.75 -7.10 -6.19
C PHE A 154 2.80 -6.34 -7.53
N CYS A 155 2.85 -5.00 -7.49
CA CYS A 155 2.91 -4.16 -8.69
C CYS A 155 4.16 -4.44 -9.54
N MET A 156 5.30 -4.74 -8.90
CA MET A 156 6.56 -4.98 -9.61
C MET A 156 6.69 -6.40 -10.17
N ASN A 157 6.02 -7.38 -9.57
CA ASN A 157 6.24 -8.80 -9.88
C ASN A 157 5.04 -9.50 -10.53
N ALA A 158 3.83 -9.18 -10.09
CA ALA A 158 2.58 -9.80 -10.52
C ALA A 158 1.79 -8.92 -11.50
N ALA A 159 1.83 -7.60 -11.34
CA ALA A 159 1.14 -6.65 -12.23
C ALA A 159 2.05 -5.55 -12.86
N PRO A 160 3.31 -5.83 -13.28
CA PRO A 160 4.15 -4.83 -13.94
C PRO A 160 3.59 -4.49 -15.34
N ALA A 161 4.21 -3.60 -16.11
CA ALA A 161 3.83 -3.35 -17.50
C ALA A 161 4.06 -4.60 -18.40
N THR A 162 3.36 -4.70 -19.54
CA THR A 162 3.30 -5.87 -20.44
C THR A 162 4.61 -6.17 -21.15
N ASN A 163 5.49 -5.17 -21.27
CA ASN A 163 6.89 -5.30 -21.71
C ASN A 163 7.83 -5.81 -20.60
N CYS A 164 7.42 -5.77 -19.33
CA CYS A 164 8.15 -6.35 -18.22
C CYS A 164 7.85 -7.84 -18.07
N ALA A 165 8.87 -8.61 -17.68
CA ALA A 165 8.70 -10.02 -17.33
C ALA A 165 7.93 -10.17 -16.01
N LEU A 166 6.91 -11.02 -16.01
CA LEU A 166 6.20 -11.43 -14.80
C LEU A 166 7.07 -12.36 -13.97
N ARG A 167 7.29 -11.99 -12.70
CA ARG A 167 8.11 -12.76 -11.76
C ARG A 167 7.26 -13.66 -10.87
N ASP A 168 6.03 -13.25 -10.59
CA ASP A 168 5.06 -14.06 -9.85
C ASP A 168 4.60 -15.27 -10.69
N PRO A 169 4.64 -16.50 -10.13
CA PRO A 169 4.30 -17.72 -10.87
C PRO A 169 2.82 -17.81 -11.23
N LEU A 170 1.91 -17.35 -10.36
CA LEU A 170 0.47 -17.39 -10.60
C LEU A 170 0.09 -16.40 -11.70
N ALA A 171 0.57 -15.16 -11.60
CA ALA A 171 0.36 -14.13 -12.62
C ALA A 171 0.92 -14.58 -13.98
N ARG A 172 2.10 -15.24 -13.99
CA ARG A 172 2.69 -15.80 -15.22
C ARG A 172 1.83 -16.91 -15.82
N LYS A 173 1.27 -17.81 -14.99
CA LYS A 173 0.37 -18.87 -15.46
C LYS A 173 -0.88 -18.30 -16.14
N ILE A 174 -1.47 -17.27 -15.55
CA ILE A 174 -2.64 -16.57 -16.11
C ILE A 174 -2.27 -15.87 -17.44
N ASP A 175 -1.16 -15.11 -17.47
CA ASP A 175 -0.69 -14.38 -18.65
C ASP A 175 -0.37 -15.32 -19.83
N ASN A 176 0.23 -16.49 -19.54
CA ASN A 176 0.50 -17.53 -20.54
C ASN A 176 -0.79 -18.16 -21.07
N GLY A 177 -1.79 -18.38 -20.22
CA GLY A 177 -3.12 -18.86 -20.64
C GLY A 177 -3.77 -17.91 -21.63
N ILE A 178 -3.74 -16.60 -21.36
CA ILE A 178 -4.29 -15.57 -22.26
C ILE A 178 -3.56 -15.56 -23.60
N LYS A 179 -2.21 -15.64 -23.59
CA LYS A 179 -1.42 -15.68 -24.83
C LYS A 179 -1.72 -16.91 -25.67
N ARG A 180 -1.83 -18.09 -25.05
CA ARG A 180 -2.15 -19.35 -25.75
C ARG A 180 -3.54 -19.33 -26.36
N ALA A 181 -4.55 -18.87 -25.62
CA ALA A 181 -5.92 -18.77 -26.11
C ALA A 181 -6.05 -17.85 -27.34
N ALA A 182 -5.17 -16.85 -27.46
CA ALA A 182 -5.12 -15.96 -28.61
C ALA A 182 -4.39 -16.54 -29.82
N GLN A 183 -3.60 -17.60 -29.67
CA GLN A 183 -2.92 -18.30 -30.76
C GLN A 183 -3.78 -19.42 -31.36
N THR A 184 -4.74 -19.94 -30.60
CA THR A 184 -5.71 -20.95 -31.02
C THR A 184 -6.96 -20.36 -31.68
N ARG A 185 -7.02 -19.04 -31.87
CA ARG A 185 -8.08 -18.32 -32.60
C ARG A 185 -7.48 -17.69 -33.84
#